data_AF-A0A1Y3NAU0-F1
#
_entry.id   AF-A0A1Y3NAU0-F1
#
_cell.length_a   1.000
_cell.length_b   1.000
_cell.length_c   1.000
_cell.angle_alpha   90.00
_cell.angle_beta   90.00
_cell.angle_gamma   90.00
#
_symmetry.space_group_name_H-M   'P 1'
#
loop_
_entity.id
_entity.type
_entity.pdbx_description
1 polymer ?
#
loop_
_entity_poly.entity_id
_entity_poly.type
_entity_poly.pdbx_seq_one_letter_code
_entity_poly.pdbx_strand_id
1 'polypeptide(L)' 'MTSAARPTWNPAMGGFSLRDKGGITGQVSSRDLNSHTTLKLRQFGQNSEEEIRKRDLREELRRAEKEHYEKKKRGLIEGI' A
#
# COMPACT_ATOMS: atom_id res chain seq x y z
N MET A 1 -0.09 41.27 -27.48
CA MET A 1 -0.24 39.86 -27.02
C MET A 1 0.15 39.83 -25.54
N THR A 2 -0.76 39.50 -24.63
CA THR A 2 -0.53 39.63 -23.17
C THR A 2 0.23 38.43 -22.60
N SER A 3 1.28 38.70 -21.80
CA SER A 3 2.21 37.71 -21.22
C SER A 3 1.65 36.99 -19.96
N ALA A 4 0.34 36.76 -19.91
CA ALA A 4 -0.30 36.16 -18.73
C ALA A 4 -0.04 34.64 -18.62
N ALA A 5 0.00 33.94 -19.76
CA ALA A 5 0.34 32.53 -19.81
C ALA A 5 1.86 32.36 -19.71
N ARG A 6 2.34 31.98 -18.53
CA ARG A 6 3.74 31.65 -18.25
C ARG A 6 3.80 30.25 -17.61
N PRO A 7 4.80 29.40 -17.94
CA PRO A 7 4.93 28.08 -17.33
C PRO A 7 5.38 28.20 -15.87
N THR A 8 5.17 27.14 -15.09
CA THR A 8 5.67 27.04 -13.71
C THR A 8 7.01 26.32 -13.72
N TRP A 9 8.11 27.03 -13.47
CA TRP A 9 9.46 26.43 -13.45
C TRP A 9 9.79 25.74 -12.12
N ASN A 10 9.28 26.28 -11.00
CA ASN A 10 9.46 25.71 -9.66
C ASN A 10 8.09 25.37 -9.06
N PRO A 11 7.88 24.13 -8.57
CA PRO A 11 6.63 23.75 -7.94
C PRO A 11 6.44 24.45 -6.58
N ALA A 12 5.20 24.50 -6.09
CA ALA A 12 4.92 24.97 -4.74
C ALA A 12 5.48 24.01 -3.68
N MET A 13 6.17 24.56 -2.68
CA MET A 13 6.71 23.78 -1.57
C MET A 13 5.63 23.53 -0.51
N GLY A 14 5.49 22.27 -0.07
CA GLY A 14 4.68 21.91 1.10
C GLY A 14 5.30 22.37 2.42
N GLY A 15 4.54 22.32 3.52
CA GLY A 15 5.05 22.67 4.87
C GLY A 15 4.68 24.07 5.34
N PHE A 16 4.18 24.93 4.44
CA PHE A 16 3.75 26.29 4.80
C PHE A 16 2.23 26.43 4.92
N SER A 17 1.47 25.35 4.72
CA SER A 17 0.02 25.39 4.86
C SER A 17 -0.39 25.55 6.32
N LEU A 18 -1.60 26.02 6.54
CA LEU A 18 -2.18 26.16 7.87
C LEU A 18 -2.20 24.83 8.64
N ARG A 19 -2.44 23.72 7.92
CA ARG A 19 -2.37 22.35 8.44
C ARG A 19 -0.97 22.00 8.91
N ASP A 20 0.05 22.38 8.13
CA ASP A 20 1.45 22.05 8.44
C ASP A 20 2.01 22.88 9.59
N LYS A 21 1.55 24.13 9.73
CA LYS A 21 1.97 25.06 10.80
C LYS A 21 1.21 24.87 12.11
N GLY A 22 0.26 23.94 12.17
CA GLY A 22 -0.54 23.68 13.38
C GLY A 22 -1.43 24.87 13.80
N GLY A 23 -1.76 25.77 12.88
CA GLY A 23 -2.64 26.90 13.19
C GLY A 23 -4.07 26.40 13.44
N ILE A 24 -4.62 26.70 14.61
CA ILE A 24 -5.97 26.28 14.99
C ILE A 24 -6.99 27.15 14.24
N THR A 25 -7.85 26.54 13.43
CA THR A 25 -8.99 27.19 12.78
C THR A 25 -10.27 26.39 12.96
N GLY A 26 -11.42 27.05 12.85
CA GLY A 26 -12.74 26.39 12.88
C GLY A 26 -13.18 25.80 11.53
N GLN A 27 -12.31 25.76 10.54
CA GLN A 27 -12.64 25.26 9.19
C GLN A 27 -12.39 23.76 9.14
N VAL A 28 -13.44 22.97 8.90
CA VAL A 28 -13.35 21.50 8.84
C VAL A 28 -14.03 21.01 7.56
N SER A 29 -13.37 20.12 6.80
CA SER A 29 -13.98 19.50 5.63
C SER A 29 -14.87 18.33 6.05
N SER A 30 -15.88 17.99 5.24
CA SER A 30 -16.68 16.77 5.45
C SER A 30 -15.84 15.49 5.46
N ARG A 31 -14.66 15.51 4.81
CA ARG A 31 -13.71 14.39 4.79
C ARG A 31 -12.87 14.27 6.06
N ASP A 32 -12.73 15.35 6.83
CA ASP A 32 -11.95 15.36 8.07
C ASP A 32 -12.80 14.90 9.28
N LEU A 33 -14.09 14.68 9.07
CA LEU A 33 -14.96 14.10 10.08
C LEU A 33 -14.52 12.66 10.41
N ASN A 34 -14.76 12.26 11.65
CA ASN A 34 -14.33 10.97 12.17
C ASN A 34 -14.87 9.81 11.31
N SER A 35 -13.96 9.09 10.68
CA SER A 35 -14.26 7.88 9.90
C SER A 35 -13.16 6.85 10.13
N HIS A 36 -13.54 5.56 10.15
CA HIS A 36 -12.63 4.44 10.44
C HIS A 36 -11.75 4.66 11.69
N THR A 37 -12.39 4.96 12.82
CA THR A 37 -11.73 5.23 14.10
C THR A 37 -11.03 4.01 14.72
N THR A 38 -11.19 2.82 14.13
CA THR A 38 -10.62 1.56 14.63
C THR A 38 -9.72 0.91 13.58
N LEU A 39 -8.54 0.49 14.02
CA LEU A 39 -7.60 -0.27 13.19
C LEU A 39 -7.84 -1.76 13.38
N LYS A 40 -8.00 -2.49 12.29
CA LYS A 40 -8.08 -3.96 12.30
C LYS A 40 -6.67 -4.53 12.40
N LEU A 41 -6.46 -5.44 13.36
CA LEU A 41 -5.21 -6.16 13.54
C LEU A 41 -5.30 -7.54 12.87
N ARG A 42 -4.16 -8.04 12.40
CA ARG A 42 -4.07 -9.40 11.84
C ARG A 42 -4.35 -10.41 12.94
N GLN A 43 -5.34 -11.28 12.71
CA GLN A 43 -5.68 -12.37 13.60
C GLN A 43 -4.83 -13.61 13.32
N PHE A 44 -4.89 -14.60 14.20
CA PHE A 44 -4.27 -15.89 13.95
C PHE A 44 -4.83 -16.52 12.67
N GLY A 45 -3.96 -17.06 11.81
CA GLY A 45 -4.31 -17.57 10.48
C GLY A 45 -4.41 -16.50 9.38
N GLN A 46 -4.18 -15.22 9.70
CA GLN A 46 -4.10 -14.12 8.72
C GLN A 46 -2.66 -13.65 8.49
N ASN A 47 -1.68 -14.54 8.71
CA ASN A 47 -0.25 -14.20 8.75
C ASN A 47 0.03 -13.16 9.85
N SER A 48 -0.29 -13.52 11.09
CA SER A 48 0.13 -12.76 12.25
C SER A 48 1.66 -12.74 12.35
N GLU A 49 2.24 -11.72 12.99
CA GLU A 49 3.69 -11.60 13.10
C GLU A 49 4.34 -12.82 13.79
N GLU A 50 3.65 -13.39 14.78
CA GLU A 50 4.09 -14.57 15.51
C GLU A 50 4.14 -15.82 14.62
N GLU A 51 3.18 -16.01 13.72
CA GLU A 51 3.17 -17.11 12.76
C GLU A 51 4.30 -16.97 11.75
N ILE A 52 4.47 -15.77 11.19
CA ILE A 52 5.53 -15.49 10.21
C ILE A 52 6.90 -15.75 10.84
N ARG A 53 7.11 -15.32 12.09
CA ARG A 53 8.38 -15.50 12.80
C ARG A 53 8.75 -16.97 13.04
N LYS A 54 7.76 -17.86 13.17
CA LYS A 54 7.97 -19.30 13.39
C LYS A 54 8.17 -20.08 12.08
N ARG A 55 7.91 -19.47 10.92
CA ARG A 55 7.84 -20.17 9.63
C ARG A 55 9.14 -20.06 8.84
N ASP A 56 9.60 -21.18 8.28
CA ASP A 56 10.72 -21.20 7.36
C ASP A 56 10.29 -20.80 5.94
N LEU A 57 10.17 -19.49 5.71
CA LEU A 57 9.69 -18.90 4.46
C LEU A 57 10.45 -19.36 3.22
N ARG A 58 11.76 -19.64 3.37
CA ARG A 58 12.62 -20.06 2.25
C ARG A 58 12.32 -21.48 1.79
N GLU A 59 11.97 -22.39 2.69
CA GLU A 59 11.62 -23.76 2.32
C GLU A 59 10.23 -23.81 1.70
N GLU A 60 9.28 -23.10 2.30
CA GLU A 60 7.91 -22.99 1.78
C GLU A 60 7.90 -22.44 0.35
N LEU A 61 8.66 -21.36 0.10
CA LEU A 61 8.78 -20.76 -1.22
C LEU A 61 9.28 -21.79 -2.25
N ARG A 62 10.35 -22.51 -1.94
CA ARG A 62 10.90 -23.53 -2.85
C ARG A 62 9.90 -24.66 -3.13
N ARG A 63 9.13 -25.07 -2.11
CA ARG A 63 8.10 -26.10 -2.27
C ARG A 63 6.99 -25.61 -3.21
N ALA A 64 6.48 -24.40 -2.97
CA ALA A 64 5.44 -23.79 -3.79
C ALA A 64 5.91 -23.57 -5.24
N GLU A 65 7.16 -23.14 -5.45
CA GLU A 65 7.75 -23.01 -6.79
C GLU A 65 7.81 -24.37 -7.50
N LYS A 66 8.31 -25.41 -6.82
CA LYS A 66 8.40 -26.76 -7.39
C LYS A 66 7.02 -27.28 -7.81
N GLU A 67 6.01 -27.18 -6.93
CA GLU A 67 4.63 -27.57 -7.22
C GLU A 67 4.05 -26.79 -8.43
N HIS A 68 4.31 -25.48 -8.49
CA HIS A 68 3.88 -24.65 -9.61
C HIS A 68 4.51 -25.10 -10.95
N TYR A 69 5.83 -25.36 -10.97
CA TYR A 69 6.51 -25.81 -12.19
C TYR A 69 6.09 -27.22 -12.61
N GLU A 70 5.85 -28.13 -11.68
CA GLU A 70 5.33 -29.47 -11.96
C GLU A 70 3.91 -29.40 -12.55
N LYS A 71 3.03 -28.58 -11.96
CA LYS A 71 1.68 -28.33 -12.50
C LYS A 71 1.72 -27.71 -13.89
N LYS A 72 2.60 -26.74 -14.12
CA LYS A 72 2.77 -26.10 -15.44
C LYS A 72 3.27 -27.11 -16.48
N LYS A 73 4.23 -27.97 -16.12
CA LYS A 73 4.74 -29.03 -16.99
C LYS A 73 3.64 -30.04 -17.32
N ARG A 74 2.82 -30.43 -16.35
CA ARG A 74 1.67 -31.32 -16.56
C ARG A 74 0.59 -30.70 -17.46
N GLY A 75 0.24 -29.43 -17.24
CA GLY A 75 -0.72 -28.72 -18.09
C GLY A 75 -0.23 -28.51 -19.53
N LEU A 76 1.08 -28.42 -19.74
CA LEU A 76 1.70 -28.44 -21.07
C LEU A 76 1.63 -29.81 -21.76
N ILE A 77 1.58 -30.90 -20.99
CA ILE A 77 1.48 -32.28 -21.49
C ILE A 77 0.02 -32.66 -21.76
N GLU A 78 -0.94 -32.15 -20.99
CA GLU A 78 -2.38 -32.38 -21.19
C GLU A 78 -3.02 -31.45 -22.26
N GLY A 79 -2.25 -30.49 -22.80
CA GLY A 79 -2.67 -29.53 -23.82
C GLY A 79 -2.21 -29.83 -25.25
N ILE A 80 -1.72 -31.05 -25.52
CA ILE A 80 -1.45 -31.63 -26.84
C ILE A 80 -2.43 -32.79 -27.04
#